data_AF-A0A936PNB6-F1
#
_entry.id   AF-A0A936PNB6-F1
#
_cell.length_a   1.000
_cell.length_b   1.000
_cell.length_c   1.000
_cell.angle_alpha   90.00
_cell.angle_beta   90.00
_cell.angle_gamma   90.00
#
_symmetry.space_group_name_H-M   'P 1'
#
loop_
_entity.id
_entity.type
_entity.pdbx_description
1 polymer ?
#
loop_
_entity_poly.entity_id
_entity_poly.type
_entity_poly.pdbx_seq_one_letter_code
_entity_poly.pdbx_strand_id
1 'polypeptide(L)'
;MEQEIEALVGRLLAADDDEREEIKVRLVELIKGPGGVGARELIENAGKGQVLEVKWEIEEVLERTAPPKPAPKAVAPPPPEPPPEAPKPGQRLTAKDLEIVYQDPRGLVLHKTKVGDRWFATQVNPQTRQPETFELHPSEVAEIKVQLASSPYWVVGGGGITTP
;
A
#
# COMPACT_ATOMS: atom_id res chain seq x y z
N MET A 1 -24.17 16.89 19.05
CA MET A 1 -23.50 16.18 17.95
C MET A 1 -23.01 14.82 18.43
N GLU A 2 -22.10 14.73 19.42
CA GLU A 2 -21.65 13.44 19.99
C GLU A 2 -22.80 12.57 20.51
N GLN A 3 -23.64 13.11 21.41
CA GLN A 3 -24.81 12.38 21.94
C GLN A 3 -25.85 11.99 20.85
N GLU A 4 -25.92 12.75 19.76
CA GLU A 4 -26.82 12.43 18.65
C GLU A 4 -26.27 11.27 17.80
N ILE A 5 -24.96 11.25 17.58
CA ILE A 5 -24.24 10.15 16.92
C ILE A 5 -24.37 8.87 17.73
N GLU A 6 -24.14 8.92 19.04
CA GLU A 6 -24.28 7.75 19.92
C GLU A 6 -25.72 7.22 19.94
N ALA A 7 -26.73 8.10 19.94
CA ALA A 7 -28.13 7.71 19.86
C ALA A 7 -28.49 7.04 18.51
N LEU A 8 -27.94 7.55 17.40
CA LEU A 8 -28.11 6.96 16.07
C LEU A 8 -27.43 5.60 15.96
N VAL A 9 -26.20 5.46 16.47
CA VAL A 9 -25.47 4.19 16.51
C VAL A 9 -26.16 3.16 17.42
N GLY A 10 -26.70 3.60 18.57
CA GLY A 10 -27.50 2.74 19.44
C GLY A 10 -28.80 2.27 18.81
N ARG A 11 -29.43 3.09 17.96
CA ARG A 11 -30.63 2.71 17.20
C ARG A 11 -30.36 1.69 16.09
N LEU A 12 -29.17 1.68 15.49
CA LEU A 12 -28.79 0.67 14.48
C LEU A 12 -28.90 -0.78 15.00
N LEU A 13 -28.72 -1.00 16.29
CA LEU A 13 -28.84 -2.33 16.90
C LEU A 13 -30.28 -2.89 16.89
N ALA A 14 -31.28 -2.01 16.95
CA ALA A 14 -32.68 -2.38 17.09
C ALA A 14 -33.52 -2.03 15.85
N ALA A 15 -32.92 -1.38 14.86
CA ALA A 15 -33.56 -0.93 13.63
C ALA A 15 -33.68 -2.06 12.59
N ASP A 16 -34.84 -2.11 11.94
CA ASP A 16 -35.09 -2.89 10.73
C ASP A 16 -34.42 -2.25 9.49
N ASP A 17 -34.37 -2.97 8.36
CA ASP A 17 -33.63 -2.58 7.15
C ASP A 17 -33.95 -1.16 6.64
N ASP A 18 -35.23 -0.77 6.60
CA ASP A 18 -35.67 0.58 6.20
C ASP A 18 -35.16 1.66 7.17
N GLU A 19 -35.28 1.42 8.48
CA GLU A 19 -34.81 2.36 9.51
C GLU A 19 -33.28 2.47 9.52
N ARG A 20 -32.56 1.38 9.21
CA ARG A 20 -31.10 1.40 9.08
C ARG A 20 -30.66 2.32 7.94
N GLU A 21 -31.31 2.24 6.78
CA GLU A 21 -31.03 3.16 5.66
C GLU A 21 -31.28 4.62 6.04
N GLU A 22 -32.37 4.93 6.73
CA GLU A 22 -32.66 6.29 7.21
C GLU A 22 -31.59 6.80 8.19
N ILE A 23 -31.16 5.95 9.13
CA ILE A 23 -30.10 6.26 10.09
C ILE A 23 -28.78 6.53 9.36
N LYS A 24 -28.43 5.69 8.37
CA LYS A 24 -27.22 5.86 7.56
C LYS A 24 -27.25 7.19 6.80
N VAL A 25 -28.38 7.58 6.21
CA VAL A 25 -28.55 8.89 5.56
C VAL A 25 -28.30 10.04 6.55
N ARG A 26 -28.82 9.95 7.77
CA ARG A 26 -28.62 10.96 8.82
C ARG A 26 -27.15 11.09 9.25
N LEU A 27 -26.47 9.96 9.42
CA LEU A 27 -25.03 9.95 9.73
C LEU A 27 -24.21 10.57 8.58
N VAL A 28 -24.57 10.29 7.33
CA VAL A 28 -23.96 10.92 6.15
C VAL A 28 -24.16 12.44 6.14
N GLU A 29 -25.36 12.92 6.45
CA GLU A 29 -25.65 14.36 6.54
C GLU A 29 -24.81 15.05 7.63
N LEU A 30 -24.64 14.40 8.79
CA LEU A 30 -23.79 14.91 9.88
C LEU A 30 -22.32 15.01 9.48
N ILE A 31 -21.80 14.02 8.74
CA ILE A 31 -20.42 14.04 8.24
C ILE A 31 -20.25 15.09 7.13
N LYS A 32 -21.27 15.40 6.34
CA LYS A 32 -21.23 16.44 5.30
C LYS A 32 -21.50 17.85 5.83
N GLY A 33 -22.03 17.97 7.05
CA GLY A 33 -22.35 19.24 7.69
C GLY A 33 -21.14 20.01 8.24
N PRO A 34 -21.39 21.21 8.81
CA PRO A 34 -20.34 21.99 9.47
C PRO A 34 -19.81 21.22 10.70
N GLY A 35 -18.57 20.75 10.62
CA GLY A 35 -17.95 19.89 11.65
C GLY A 35 -17.70 18.43 11.22
N GLY A 36 -17.85 18.11 9.93
CA GLY A 36 -17.72 16.76 9.38
C GLY A 36 -16.50 15.94 9.79
N VAL A 37 -15.34 16.57 10.01
CA VAL A 37 -14.12 15.88 10.48
C VAL A 37 -14.33 15.33 11.89
N GLY A 38 -14.87 16.14 12.81
CA GLY A 38 -15.18 15.70 14.17
C GLY A 38 -16.32 14.68 14.21
N ALA A 39 -17.37 14.87 13.38
CA ALA A 39 -18.46 13.90 13.28
C ALA A 39 -17.97 12.52 12.82
N ARG A 40 -17.04 12.48 11.85
CA ARG A 40 -16.42 11.24 11.35
C ARG A 40 -15.65 10.50 12.43
N GLU A 41 -14.79 11.21 13.19
CA GLU A 41 -14.01 10.60 14.27
C GLU A 41 -14.90 10.05 15.39
N LEU A 42 -15.98 10.77 15.73
CA LEU A 42 -16.95 10.33 16.74
C LEU A 42 -17.73 9.09 16.29
N ILE A 43 -18.14 9.03 15.02
CA ILE A 43 -18.81 7.86 14.44
C ILE A 43 -17.89 6.64 14.42
N GLU A 44 -16.62 6.80 14.03
CA GLU A 44 -15.64 5.71 14.05
C GLU A 44 -15.39 5.21 15.49
N ASN A 45 -15.28 6.13 16.44
CA ASN A 45 -15.04 5.76 17.83
C ASN A 45 -16.27 5.06 18.46
N ALA A 46 -17.47 5.54 18.17
CA ALA A 46 -18.72 4.92 18.61
C ALA A 46 -18.88 3.49 18.04
N GLY A 47 -18.41 3.23 16.82
CA GLY A 47 -18.44 1.91 16.18
C GLY A 47 -17.44 0.88 16.72
N LYS A 48 -16.35 1.30 17.38
CA LYS A 48 -15.31 0.38 17.89
C LYS A 48 -15.81 -0.59 18.96
N GLY A 49 -16.85 -0.22 19.71
CA GLY A 49 -17.47 -1.04 20.76
C GLY A 49 -18.74 -1.79 20.35
N GLN A 50 -19.18 -1.68 19.09
CA GLN A 50 -20.45 -2.27 18.62
C GLN A 50 -20.28 -3.69 18.06
N VAL A 51 -21.41 -4.40 17.92
CA VAL A 51 -21.45 -5.71 17.27
C VAL A 51 -21.10 -5.61 15.77
N LEU A 52 -20.68 -6.74 15.19
CA LEU A 52 -20.11 -6.79 13.86
C LEU A 52 -21.05 -6.20 12.77
N GLU A 53 -22.36 -6.48 12.83
CA GLU A 53 -23.35 -5.90 11.91
C GLU A 53 -23.35 -4.37 11.92
N VAL A 54 -23.43 -3.76 13.10
CA VAL A 54 -23.43 -2.29 13.24
C VAL A 54 -22.10 -1.70 12.81
N LYS A 55 -20.99 -2.43 13.01
CA LYS A 55 -19.68 -2.06 12.48
C LYS A 55 -19.68 -1.97 10.96
N TRP A 56 -20.24 -2.96 10.26
CA TRP A 56 -20.32 -2.94 8.79
C TRP A 56 -21.14 -1.75 8.29
N GLU A 57 -22.28 -1.47 8.92
CA GLU A 57 -23.13 -0.33 8.58
C GLU A 57 -22.41 1.01 8.79
N ILE A 58 -21.64 1.14 9.87
CA ILE A 58 -20.82 2.34 10.14
C ILE A 58 -19.69 2.47 9.12
N GLU A 59 -19.00 1.39 8.77
CA GLU A 59 -17.96 1.42 7.73
C GLU A 59 -18.52 1.82 6.37
N GLU A 60 -19.71 1.35 6.02
CA GLU A 60 -20.41 1.77 4.79
C GLU A 60 -20.68 3.27 4.78
N VAL A 61 -21.17 3.85 5.89
CA VAL A 61 -21.38 5.30 6.02
C VAL A 61 -20.07 6.07 5.89
N LEU A 62 -19.01 5.61 6.54
CA LEU A 62 -17.68 6.22 6.49
C LEU A 62 -17.06 6.13 5.09
N GLU A 63 -17.39 5.09 4.32
CA GLU A 63 -16.98 4.95 2.92
C GLU A 63 -17.78 5.87 2.00
N ARG A 64 -19.12 5.95 2.17
CA ARG A 64 -20.01 6.86 1.42
C ARG A 64 -19.69 8.34 1.66
N THR A 65 -19.13 8.66 2.82
CA THR A 65 -18.70 10.00 3.22
C THR A 65 -17.20 10.16 3.24
N ALA A 66 -16.45 9.15 2.82
CA ALA A 66 -15.05 9.32 2.51
C ALA A 66 -14.96 10.50 1.54
N PRO A 67 -14.16 11.55 1.82
CA PRO A 67 -13.75 12.42 0.72
C PRO A 67 -13.23 11.47 -0.36
N PRO A 68 -13.59 11.68 -1.64
CA PRO A 68 -13.29 10.72 -2.69
C PRO A 68 -11.85 10.32 -2.47
N LYS A 69 -11.63 9.04 -2.11
CA LYS A 69 -10.28 8.52 -1.94
C LYS A 69 -9.62 9.01 -3.20
N PRO A 70 -8.61 9.90 -3.12
CA PRO A 70 -8.06 10.51 -4.31
C PRO A 70 -7.84 9.33 -5.22
N ALA A 71 -8.48 9.33 -6.39
CA ALA A 71 -8.27 8.26 -7.35
C ALA A 71 -6.76 8.02 -7.32
N PRO A 72 -6.25 6.78 -7.22
CA PRO A 72 -4.82 6.57 -7.44
C PRO A 72 -4.54 7.34 -8.71
N LYS A 73 -3.81 8.46 -8.62
CA LYS A 73 -3.83 9.50 -9.66
C LYS A 73 -3.60 8.74 -10.97
N ALA A 74 -4.58 8.74 -11.88
CA ALA A 74 -4.21 8.74 -13.27
C ALA A 74 -3.32 9.98 -13.37
N VAL A 75 -2.02 9.75 -13.51
CA VAL A 75 -1.00 10.77 -13.49
C VAL A 75 -1.35 11.73 -14.62
N ALA A 76 -1.90 12.90 -14.31
CA ALA A 76 -1.85 14.02 -15.24
C ALA A 76 -0.36 14.25 -15.57
N PRO A 77 -0.01 14.50 -16.83
CA PRO A 77 1.38 14.67 -17.23
C PRO A 77 2.05 15.74 -16.34
N PRO A 78 3.26 15.50 -15.82
CA PRO A 78 3.95 16.48 -14.98
C PRO A 78 4.25 17.76 -15.79
N PRO A 79 4.37 18.92 -15.13
CA PRO A 79 4.98 20.11 -15.75
C PRO A 79 6.37 19.76 -16.30
N PRO A 80 6.88 20.46 -17.33
CA PRO A 80 8.19 20.16 -17.90
C PRO A 80 9.26 20.13 -16.80
N GLU A 81 9.95 19.00 -16.70
CA GLU A 81 10.96 18.71 -15.70
C GLU A 81 12.10 19.74 -15.78
N PRO A 82 12.51 20.38 -14.66
CA PRO A 82 13.88 20.85 -14.54
C PRO A 82 14.82 19.62 -14.58
N PRO A 83 16.04 19.75 -15.11
CA PRO A 83 16.94 18.62 -15.32
C PRO A 83 17.16 17.81 -14.02
N PRO A 84 17.29 16.48 -14.13
CA PRO A 84 17.25 15.59 -12.98
C PRO A 84 18.41 15.84 -12.01
N GLU A 85 18.07 16.26 -10.80
CA GLU A 85 18.97 16.22 -9.65
C GLU A 85 19.02 14.80 -9.06
N ALA A 86 20.23 14.38 -8.67
CA ALA A 86 20.53 13.05 -8.16
C ALA A 86 19.63 12.64 -6.96
N PRO A 87 19.27 11.35 -6.84
CA PRO A 87 18.35 10.89 -5.79
C PRO A 87 18.98 11.03 -4.39
N LYS A 88 18.17 11.51 -3.44
CA LYS A 88 18.56 11.67 -2.02
C LYS A 88 18.48 10.33 -1.27
N PRO A 89 19.42 10.05 -0.33
CA PRO A 89 19.40 8.85 0.49
C PRO A 89 18.12 8.79 1.35
N GLY A 90 17.35 7.71 1.21
CA GLY A 90 16.09 7.48 1.95
C GLY A 90 14.82 7.40 1.09
N GLN A 91 14.91 7.63 -0.23
CA GLN A 91 13.78 7.43 -1.13
C GLN A 91 13.49 5.92 -1.31
N ARG A 92 12.25 5.49 -1.05
CA ARG A 92 11.82 4.10 -1.29
C ARG A 92 11.87 3.82 -2.79
N LEU A 93 12.90 3.09 -3.22
CA LEU A 93 13.04 2.59 -4.59
C LEU A 93 11.84 1.69 -4.90
N THR A 94 11.16 1.95 -6.02
CA THR A 94 10.04 1.12 -6.46
C THR A 94 10.53 0.03 -7.41
N ALA A 95 9.79 -1.07 -7.54
CA ALA A 95 10.19 -2.22 -8.37
C ALA A 95 10.47 -1.88 -9.85
N LYS A 96 10.05 -0.69 -10.34
CA LYS A 96 10.34 -0.21 -11.70
C LYS A 96 11.77 0.32 -11.86
N ASP A 97 12.38 0.77 -10.77
CA ASP A 97 13.74 1.32 -10.71
C ASP A 97 14.81 0.23 -10.54
N LEU A 98 14.37 -1.00 -10.30
CA LEU A 98 15.20 -2.17 -10.11
C LEU A 98 15.24 -3.00 -11.40
N GLU A 99 16.44 -3.38 -11.81
CA GLU A 99 16.71 -4.28 -12.92
C GLU A 99 17.16 -5.62 -12.36
N ILE A 100 16.48 -6.71 -12.73
CA ILE A 100 16.91 -8.06 -12.38
C ILE A 100 18.14 -8.38 -13.20
N VAL A 101 19.25 -8.65 -12.53
CA VAL A 101 20.55 -8.96 -13.15
C VAL A 101 20.96 -10.41 -12.93
N TYR A 102 20.33 -11.10 -11.99
CA TYR A 102 20.61 -12.51 -11.68
C TYR A 102 19.37 -13.16 -11.07
N GLN A 103 19.02 -14.37 -11.50
CA GLN A 103 17.90 -15.13 -10.95
C GLN A 103 18.23 -16.63 -10.90
N ASP A 104 18.45 -17.14 -9.69
CA ASP A 104 18.78 -18.54 -9.45
C ASP A 104 17.53 -19.36 -9.06
N PRO A 105 17.38 -20.60 -9.58
CA PRO A 105 16.25 -21.47 -9.25
C PRO A 105 16.20 -21.89 -7.76
N ARG A 106 17.28 -21.70 -6.99
CA ARG A 106 17.32 -21.90 -5.53
C ARG A 106 16.68 -20.75 -4.76
N GLY A 107 16.19 -19.71 -5.45
CA GLY A 107 15.43 -18.61 -4.86
C GLY A 107 16.26 -17.37 -4.53
N LEU A 108 17.46 -17.21 -5.11
CA LEU A 108 18.25 -15.98 -5.03
C LEU A 108 18.00 -15.10 -6.26
N VAL A 109 17.53 -13.89 -6.05
CA VAL A 109 17.36 -12.88 -7.11
C VAL A 109 18.18 -11.66 -6.77
N LEU A 110 19.06 -11.22 -7.68
CA LEU A 110 19.78 -9.96 -7.54
C LEU A 110 19.13 -8.90 -8.42
N HIS A 111 18.93 -7.74 -7.83
CA HIS A 111 18.45 -6.55 -8.48
C HIS A 111 19.52 -5.47 -8.39
N LYS A 112 19.70 -4.72 -9.48
CA LYS A 112 20.52 -3.51 -9.52
C LYS A 112 19.61 -2.30 -9.73
N THR A 113 19.86 -1.20 -9.04
CA THR A 113 19.18 0.06 -9.36
C THR A 113 19.61 0.58 -10.72
N LYS A 114 18.65 1.04 -11.52
CA LYS A 114 18.92 1.75 -12.79
C LYS A 114 19.56 3.11 -12.56
N VAL A 115 19.22 3.76 -11.44
CA VAL A 115 19.74 5.06 -11.03
C VAL A 115 20.55 4.86 -9.73
N GLY A 116 21.88 4.95 -9.85
CA GLY A 116 22.83 4.72 -8.75
C GLY A 116 23.48 3.33 -8.76
N ASP A 117 24.28 3.04 -7.73
CA ASP A 117 25.07 1.81 -7.60
C ASP A 117 24.58 0.89 -6.46
N ARG A 118 23.27 0.93 -6.15
CA ARG A 118 22.69 0.11 -5.09
C ARG A 118 22.24 -1.23 -5.65
N TRP A 119 22.43 -2.27 -4.84
CA TRP A 119 22.09 -3.63 -5.17
C TRP A 119 21.16 -4.19 -4.12
N PHE A 120 20.24 -5.05 -4.53
CA PHE A 120 19.29 -5.71 -3.64
C PHE A 120 19.30 -7.21 -3.92
N ALA A 121 19.29 -8.01 -2.87
CA ALA A 121 19.10 -9.43 -2.96
C ALA A 121 17.73 -9.79 -2.39
N THR A 122 16.98 -10.59 -3.14
CA THR A 122 15.77 -11.23 -2.65
C THR A 122 16.08 -12.71 -2.44
N GLN A 123 15.86 -13.20 -1.23
CA GLN A 123 16.01 -14.61 -0.87
C GLN A 123 14.78 -15.11 -0.13
N VAL A 124 14.44 -16.39 -0.29
CA VAL A 124 13.36 -17.00 0.48
C VAL A 124 13.89 -17.33 1.88
N ASN A 125 13.31 -16.70 2.90
CA ASN A 125 13.69 -16.96 4.28
C ASN A 125 13.26 -18.40 4.66
N PRO A 126 14.17 -19.27 5.14
CA PRO A 126 13.84 -20.68 5.42
C PRO A 126 12.88 -20.86 6.59
N GLN A 127 12.76 -19.87 7.49
CA GLN A 127 11.87 -19.92 8.64
C GLN A 127 10.45 -19.47 8.29
N THR A 128 10.30 -18.38 7.53
CA THR A 128 8.98 -17.82 7.19
C THR A 128 8.46 -18.29 5.85
N ARG A 129 9.33 -18.89 5.02
CA ARG A 129 9.08 -19.23 3.60
C ARG A 129 8.64 -18.05 2.74
N GLN A 130 8.84 -16.82 3.22
CA GLN A 130 8.51 -15.61 2.48
C GLN A 130 9.76 -15.05 1.79
N PRO A 131 9.62 -14.47 0.59
CA PRO A 131 10.71 -13.74 -0.05
C PRO A 131 11.01 -12.47 0.75
N GLU A 132 12.22 -12.40 1.29
CA GLU A 132 12.74 -11.22 1.98
C GLU A 132 13.75 -10.53 1.07
N THR A 133 13.59 -9.22 0.89
CA THR A 133 14.50 -8.41 0.06
C THR A 133 15.31 -7.49 0.96
N PHE A 134 16.62 -7.53 0.81
CA PHE A 134 17.55 -6.70 1.55
C PHE A 134 18.52 -5.99 0.60
N GLU A 135 19.00 -4.84 1.05
CA GLU A 135 20.01 -4.07 0.33
C GLU A 135 21.39 -4.68 0.56
N LEU A 136 22.14 -4.89 -0.51
CA LEU A 136 23.52 -5.34 -0.47
C LEU A 136 24.46 -4.14 -0.44
N HIS A 137 25.44 -4.19 0.46
CA HIS A 137 26.53 -3.23 0.47
C HIS A 137 27.47 -3.50 -0.72
N PRO A 138 28.13 -2.47 -1.30
CA PRO A 138 29.03 -2.64 -2.45
C PRO A 138 30.13 -3.70 -2.25
N SER A 139 30.63 -3.88 -1.02
CA SER A 139 31.60 -4.94 -0.70
C SER A 139 31.00 -6.35 -0.87
N GLU A 140 29.77 -6.56 -0.40
CA GLU A 140 29.07 -7.85 -0.52
C GLU A 140 28.74 -8.17 -1.98
N VAL A 141 28.38 -7.16 -2.76
CA VAL A 141 28.13 -7.30 -4.20
C VAL A 141 29.37 -7.82 -4.93
N ALA A 142 30.55 -7.30 -4.59
CA ALA A 142 31.80 -7.73 -5.21
C ALA A 142 32.09 -9.21 -4.89
N GLU A 143 31.91 -9.62 -3.64
CA GLU A 143 32.09 -11.02 -3.23
C GLU A 143 31.08 -11.95 -3.92
N ILE A 144 29.81 -11.55 -3.94
CA ILE A 144 28.74 -12.31 -4.62
C ILE A 144 29.03 -12.42 -6.12
N LYS A 145 29.50 -11.36 -6.78
CA LYS A 145 29.88 -11.41 -8.20
C LYS A 145 31.03 -12.36 -8.46
N VAL A 146 32.04 -12.41 -7.58
CA VAL A 146 33.17 -13.35 -7.71
C VAL A 146 32.69 -14.79 -7.54
N GLN A 147 31.84 -15.06 -6.54
CA GLN A 147 31.28 -16.39 -6.32
C GLN A 147 30.37 -16.85 -7.46
N LEU A 148 29.55 -15.93 -7.98
CA LEU A 148 28.62 -16.17 -9.07
C LEU A 148 29.25 -15.96 -10.45
N ALA A 149 30.56 -15.67 -10.55
CA ALA A 149 31.23 -15.41 -11.83
C ALA A 149 31.10 -16.58 -12.83
N SER A 150 31.02 -17.80 -12.31
CA SER A 150 30.83 -19.02 -13.11
C SER A 150 29.37 -19.48 -13.19
N SER A 151 28.41 -18.74 -12.61
CA SER A 151 27.01 -19.12 -12.59
C SER A 151 26.33 -18.77 -13.92
N PRO A 152 25.54 -19.67 -14.53
CA PRO A 152 24.88 -19.43 -15.82
C PRO A 152 23.61 -18.57 -15.72
N TYR A 153 23.22 -18.15 -14.52
CA TYR A 153 21.93 -17.49 -14.23
C TYR A 153 21.98 -15.96 -14.28
N TRP A 154 23.04 -15.38 -14.86
CA TRP A 154 23.11 -13.95 -15.12
C TRP A 154 22.09 -13.56 -16.19
N VAL A 155 21.23 -12.62 -15.83
CA VAL A 155 20.21 -12.06 -16.73
C VAL A 155 20.83 -10.84 -17.41
N VAL A 156 21.58 -11.07 -18.49
CA VAL A 156 22.22 -10.00 -19.26
C VAL A 156 21.17 -9.36 -20.17
N GLY A 157 20.51 -8.30 -19.68
CA GLY A 157 19.83 -7.25 -20.44
C GLY A 157 18.88 -7.65 -21.58
N GLY A 158 17.57 -7.41 -21.40
CA GLY A 158 16.60 -7.32 -22.50
C GLY A 158 15.48 -8.36 -22.42
N GLY A 159 14.23 -7.89 -22.51
CA GLY A 159 13.03 -8.68 -22.27
C GLY A 159 12.92 -9.96 -23.13
N GLY A 160 12.26 -10.96 -22.55
CA GLY A 160 12.00 -12.21 -23.25
C GLY A 160 11.42 -13.25 -22.31
N ILE A 161 10.10 -13.21 -22.18
CA ILE A 161 9.32 -14.39 -21.78
C ILE A 161 9.59 -15.43 -22.87
N THR A 162 10.29 -16.52 -22.57
CA THR A 162 10.15 -17.76 -23.34
C THR A 162 10.25 -18.94 -22.39
N THR A 163 9.10 -19.34 -21.83
CA THR A 163 8.90 -20.71 -21.37
C THR A 163 8.29 -21.48 -22.55
N PRO A 164 8.82 -22.65 -22.95
CA PRO A 164 8.13 -23.53 -23.89
C PRO A 164 6.85 -24.13 -23.31
#